data_AF-A0A843KTK2-F1
#
_entry.id   AF-A0A843KTK2-F1
#
_cell.length_a   1.000
_cell.length_b   1.000
_cell.length_c   1.000
_cell.angle_alpha   90.00
_cell.angle_beta   90.00
_cell.angle_gamma   90.00
#
_symmetry.space_group_name_H-M   'P 1'
#
loop_
_entity.id
_entity.type
_entity.pdbx_description
1 polymer ?
#
loop_
_entity_poly.entity_id
_entity_poly.type
_entity_poly.pdbx_seq_one_letter_code
_entity_poly.pdbx_strand_id
1 'polypeptide(L)'
;MRWTYFLCAIGCLFLVAGIALPAAAAHPWQSGKMNSHKAGIDENLTEELWSIHGTYRIQAYTLHRAEGGEVVSALGRYGYNTTDLNRILHDIEAMGPELQQALDEKDRDALHAVNHSLRSAWRDFLKTFRRVIGAEFSE
;
A
#
# COMPACT_ATOMS: atom_id res chain seq x y z
N MET A 1 -17.33 29.63 -6.89
CA MET A 1 -18.05 28.71 -5.97
C MET A 1 -17.90 27.24 -6.39
N ARG A 2 -16.70 26.64 -6.33
CA ARG A 2 -16.48 25.20 -6.67
C ARG A 2 -15.41 24.48 -5.83
N TRP A 3 -14.92 25.09 -4.74
CA TRP A 3 -13.83 24.53 -3.93
C TRP A 3 -14.30 23.66 -2.76
N THR A 4 -15.54 23.81 -2.31
CA THR A 4 -16.12 23.00 -1.21
C THR A 4 -16.39 21.56 -1.61
N TYR A 5 -16.63 21.28 -2.90
CA TYR A 5 -16.83 19.92 -3.41
C TYR A 5 -15.53 19.11 -3.48
N PHE A 6 -14.37 19.78 -3.58
CA PHE A 6 -13.05 19.12 -3.70
C PHE A 6 -12.63 18.46 -2.37
N LEU A 7 -12.95 19.11 -1.24
CA LEU A 7 -12.69 18.57 0.10
C LEU A 7 -13.68 17.46 0.51
N CYS A 8 -14.92 17.54 0.03
CA CYS A 8 -15.94 16.52 0.32
C CYS A 8 -15.66 15.19 -0.41
N ALA A 9 -15.15 15.24 -1.66
CA ALA A 9 -14.83 14.03 -2.42
C ALA A 9 -13.61 13.27 -1.87
N ILE A 10 -12.59 13.99 -1.39
CA ILE A 10 -11.40 13.37 -0.77
C ILE A 10 -11.71 12.89 0.66
N GLY A 11 -12.58 13.60 1.40
CA GLY A 11 -13.03 13.19 2.74
C GLY A 11 -13.90 11.92 2.73
N CYS A 12 -14.70 11.70 1.69
CA CYS A 12 -15.55 10.50 1.59
C CYS A 12 -14.79 9.22 1.22
N LEU A 13 -13.59 9.32 0.61
CA LEU A 13 -12.77 8.15 0.29
C LEU A 13 -12.12 7.51 1.53
N PHE A 14 -11.95 8.26 2.63
CA PHE A 14 -11.53 7.70 3.92
C PHE A 14 -12.65 7.01 4.71
N LEU A 15 -13.91 7.19 4.32
CA LEU A 15 -15.07 6.67 5.05
C LEU A 15 -15.47 5.25 4.65
N VAL A 16 -14.92 4.70 3.57
CA VAL A 16 -15.17 3.31 3.16
C VAL A 16 -14.26 2.30 3.87
N ALA A 17 -13.23 2.78 4.60
CA ALA A 17 -12.39 1.93 5.45
C ALA A 17 -13.10 1.43 6.74
N GLY A 18 -14.37 1.81 6.97
CA GLY A 18 -15.06 1.61 8.25
C GLY A 18 -16.08 0.48 8.35
N ILE A 19 -16.50 -0.19 7.26
CA ILE A 19 -17.61 -1.16 7.35
C ILE A 19 -17.33 -2.40 6.51
N ALA A 20 -16.48 -3.29 7.03
CA ALA A 20 -16.57 -4.75 6.86
C ALA A 20 -15.45 -5.46 7.65
N LEU A 21 -15.33 -5.17 8.95
CA LEU A 21 -14.73 -6.14 9.87
C LEU A 21 -15.90 -6.96 10.43
N PRO A 22 -16.02 -8.26 10.13
CA PRO A 22 -16.88 -9.10 10.94
C PRO A 22 -16.37 -9.05 12.37
N ALA A 23 -17.20 -8.52 13.25
CA ALA A 23 -17.06 -8.59 14.69
C ALA A 23 -17.14 -10.06 15.13
N ALA A 24 -16.04 -10.79 14.96
CA ALA A 24 -15.93 -12.18 15.38
C ALA A 24 -14.47 -12.50 15.71
N ALA A 25 -13.96 -11.89 16.79
CA ALA A 25 -12.91 -12.42 17.68
C ALA A 25 -12.41 -11.28 18.60
N ALA A 26 -13.29 -10.76 19.45
CA ALA A 26 -12.84 -10.01 20.61
C ALA A 26 -12.17 -10.99 21.59
N HIS A 27 -10.87 -11.23 21.42
CA HIS A 27 -10.05 -11.86 22.46
C HIS A 27 -9.35 -10.75 23.26
N PRO A 28 -9.55 -10.67 24.59
CA PRO A 28 -8.92 -9.65 25.42
C PRO A 28 -7.40 -9.90 25.47
N TRP A 29 -6.63 -8.90 25.02
CA TRP A 29 -5.18 -8.90 25.05
C TRP A 29 -4.68 -8.76 26.50
N GLN A 30 -4.48 -9.88 27.19
CA GLN A 30 -3.72 -9.90 28.44
C GLN A 30 -2.23 -9.83 28.10
N SER A 31 -1.57 -8.71 28.43
CA SER A 31 -0.12 -8.58 28.32
C SER A 31 0.57 -9.36 29.45
N GLY A 32 0.60 -10.68 29.32
CA GLY A 32 1.45 -11.56 30.10
C GLY A 32 2.83 -11.66 29.43
N LYS A 33 3.89 -11.45 30.22
CA LYS A 33 5.29 -11.59 29.81
C LYS A 33 5.53 -13.02 29.27
N MET A 34 5.49 -13.21 27.96
CA MET A 34 5.62 -14.54 27.34
C MET A 34 7.09 -14.93 27.26
N ASN A 35 7.51 -15.80 28.19
CA ASN A 35 8.76 -16.52 28.12
C ASN A 35 8.81 -17.32 26.82
N SER A 36 9.87 -17.11 26.03
CA SER A 36 10.24 -17.82 24.81
C SER A 36 10.07 -19.35 24.94
N HIS A 37 8.87 -19.85 24.65
CA HIS A 37 8.62 -21.24 24.33
C HIS A 37 8.56 -21.30 22.80
N LYS A 38 9.61 -21.82 22.17
CA LYS A 38 9.51 -22.35 20.80
C LYS A 38 8.68 -23.63 20.87
N ALA A 39 7.37 -23.50 21.07
CA ALA A 39 6.44 -24.57 20.74
C ALA A 39 6.60 -24.83 19.24
N GLY A 40 6.74 -26.10 18.84
CA GLY A 40 6.75 -26.48 17.43
C GLY A 40 5.51 -25.87 16.78
N ILE A 41 5.72 -24.86 15.95
CA ILE A 41 4.62 -24.15 15.30
C ILE A 41 4.02 -25.14 14.32
N ASP A 42 2.72 -25.37 14.44
CA ASP A 42 1.94 -26.21 13.53
C ASP A 42 2.18 -25.74 12.08
N GLU A 43 2.49 -26.69 11.20
CA GLU A 43 2.83 -26.39 9.81
C GLU A 43 1.63 -25.80 9.05
N ASN A 44 0.41 -26.24 9.37
CA ASN A 44 -0.82 -25.70 8.81
C ASN A 44 -1.07 -24.26 9.29
N LEU A 45 -0.79 -23.96 10.57
CA LEU A 45 -0.84 -22.58 11.09
C LEU A 45 0.20 -21.68 10.40
N THR A 46 1.39 -22.22 10.11
CA THR A 46 2.44 -21.47 9.41
C THR A 46 2.05 -21.15 7.97
N GLU A 47 1.38 -22.08 7.30
CA GLU A 47 0.87 -21.90 5.93
C GLU A 47 -0.30 -20.91 5.87
N GLU A 48 -1.25 -20.98 6.81
CA GLU A 48 -2.35 -20.03 6.91
C GLU A 48 -1.85 -18.60 7.14
N LEU A 49 -0.91 -18.43 8.08
CA LEU A 49 -0.29 -17.12 8.35
C LEU A 49 0.47 -16.59 7.13
N TRP A 50 1.14 -17.46 6.36
CA TRP A 50 1.80 -17.06 5.12
C TRP A 50 0.79 -16.59 4.07
N SER A 51 -0.31 -17.32 3.88
CA SER A 51 -1.38 -16.98 2.93
C SER A 51 -2.04 -15.63 3.26
N ILE A 52 -2.37 -15.39 4.54
CA ILE A 52 -2.92 -14.11 5.00
C ILE A 52 -1.91 -12.98 4.75
N HIS A 53 -0.63 -13.20 5.08
CA HIS A 53 0.41 -12.22 4.83
C HIS A 53 0.55 -11.89 3.34
N GLY A 54 0.57 -12.91 2.47
CA GLY A 54 0.64 -12.71 1.02
C GLY A 54 -0.55 -11.93 0.46
N THR A 55 -1.76 -12.27 0.89
CA THR A 55 -2.99 -11.55 0.51
C THR A 55 -2.90 -10.07 0.87
N TYR A 56 -2.47 -9.75 2.09
CA TYR A 56 -2.32 -8.35 2.52
C TYR A 56 -1.29 -7.59 1.68
N ARG A 57 -0.17 -8.24 1.32
CA ARG A 57 0.89 -7.60 0.50
C ARG A 57 0.41 -7.28 -0.91
N ILE A 58 -0.28 -8.22 -1.56
CA ILE A 58 -0.84 -8.01 -2.89
C ILE A 58 -1.94 -6.93 -2.87
N GLN A 59 -2.80 -6.91 -1.85
CA GLN A 59 -3.82 -5.88 -1.71
C GLN A 59 -3.20 -4.48 -1.53
N ALA A 60 -2.20 -4.35 -0.67
CA ALA A 60 -1.51 -3.08 -0.46
C ALA A 60 -0.79 -2.60 -1.73
N TYR A 61 -0.13 -3.49 -2.46
CA TYR A 61 0.47 -3.20 -3.76
C TYR A 61 -0.58 -2.69 -4.77
N THR A 62 -1.68 -3.43 -4.90
CA THR A 62 -2.75 -3.12 -5.87
C THR A 62 -3.40 -1.78 -5.57
N LEU A 63 -3.67 -1.49 -4.28
CA LEU A 63 -4.23 -0.22 -3.84
C LEU A 63 -3.30 0.96 -4.19
N HIS A 64 -2.02 0.90 -3.82
CA HIS A 64 -1.08 1.99 -4.12
C HIS A 64 -0.93 2.22 -5.62
N ARG A 65 -0.90 1.15 -6.43
CA ARG A 65 -0.87 1.27 -7.89
C ARG A 65 -2.11 2.01 -8.41
N ALA A 66 -3.29 1.62 -7.96
CA ALA A 66 -4.55 2.25 -8.38
C ALA A 66 -4.60 3.73 -7.97
N GLU A 67 -4.31 4.04 -6.71
CA GLU A 67 -4.28 5.42 -6.20
C GLU A 67 -3.25 6.28 -6.95
N GLY A 68 -2.06 5.75 -7.21
CA GLY A 68 -1.03 6.43 -7.98
C GLY A 68 -1.52 6.77 -9.40
N GLY A 69 -2.19 5.82 -10.06
CA GLY A 69 -2.79 6.03 -11.38
C GLY A 69 -3.88 7.10 -11.38
N GLU A 70 -4.76 7.11 -10.38
CA GLU A 70 -5.80 8.13 -10.24
C GLU A 70 -5.21 9.53 -10.03
N VAL A 71 -4.18 9.65 -9.19
CA VAL A 71 -3.47 10.92 -8.93
C VAL A 71 -2.83 11.45 -10.22
N VAL A 72 -2.13 10.59 -10.96
CA VAL A 72 -1.50 10.99 -12.22
C VAL A 72 -2.53 11.41 -13.25
N SER A 73 -3.61 10.66 -13.39
CA SER A 73 -4.72 11.00 -14.29
C SER A 73 -5.38 12.33 -13.90
N ALA A 74 -5.62 12.56 -12.61
CA ALA A 74 -6.18 13.82 -12.12
C ALA A 74 -5.26 15.00 -12.43
N LEU A 75 -3.97 14.91 -12.07
CA LEU A 75 -2.98 15.96 -12.35
C LEU A 75 -2.85 16.25 -13.84
N GLY A 76 -2.83 15.22 -14.70
CA GLY A 76 -2.78 15.39 -16.14
C GLY A 76 -3.99 16.16 -16.70
N ARG A 77 -5.19 15.92 -16.18
CA ARG A 77 -6.41 16.67 -16.56
C ARG A 77 -6.34 18.16 -16.23
N TYR A 78 -5.57 18.53 -15.20
CA TYR A 78 -5.36 19.92 -14.80
C TYR A 78 -4.11 20.55 -15.45
N GLY A 79 -3.42 19.83 -16.34
CA GLY A 79 -2.27 20.35 -17.09
C GLY A 79 -0.93 20.27 -16.35
N TYR A 80 -0.87 19.62 -15.19
CA TYR A 80 0.38 19.41 -14.46
C TYR A 80 1.32 18.46 -15.22
N ASN A 81 2.63 18.70 -15.14
CA ASN A 81 3.61 17.77 -15.66
C ASN A 81 3.70 16.51 -14.78
N THR A 82 3.20 15.38 -15.31
CA THR A 82 3.14 14.10 -14.61
C THR A 82 4.21 13.10 -15.04
N THR A 83 5.18 13.52 -15.86
CA THR A 83 6.20 12.62 -16.44
C THR A 83 6.95 11.80 -15.39
N ASP A 84 7.46 12.46 -14.34
CA ASP A 84 8.19 11.78 -13.27
C ASP A 84 7.29 10.84 -12.45
N LEU A 85 6.02 11.22 -12.22
CA LEU A 85 5.07 10.39 -11.50
C LEU A 85 4.69 9.13 -12.29
N ASN A 86 4.45 9.28 -13.60
CA ASN A 86 4.20 8.16 -14.51
C ASN A 86 5.38 7.17 -14.52
N ARG A 87 6.60 7.68 -14.57
CA ARG A 87 7.80 6.84 -14.53
C ARG A 87 7.88 6.03 -13.23
N ILE A 88 7.72 6.68 -12.08
CA ILE A 88 7.76 5.97 -10.79
C ILE A 88 6.61 4.96 -10.68
N LEU A 89 5.42 5.30 -11.18
CA LEU A 89 4.29 4.37 -11.19
C LEU A 89 4.60 3.15 -12.07
N HIS A 90 5.22 3.34 -13.22
CA HIS A 90 5.67 2.24 -14.08
C HIS A 90 6.70 1.34 -13.38
N ASP A 91 7.65 1.92 -12.65
CA ASP A 91 8.61 1.16 -11.85
C ASP A 91 7.90 0.33 -10.76
N ILE A 92 6.88 0.90 -10.11
CA ILE A 92 6.02 0.17 -9.16
C ILE A 92 5.30 -0.99 -9.85
N GLU A 93 4.71 -0.76 -11.03
CA GLU A 93 4.02 -1.80 -11.78
C GLU A 93 4.95 -2.96 -12.13
N ALA A 94 6.18 -2.67 -12.54
CA ALA A 94 7.19 -3.66 -12.90
C ALA A 94 7.63 -4.56 -11.73
N MET A 95 7.51 -4.12 -10.49
CA MET A 95 7.82 -4.92 -9.29
C MET A 95 6.70 -5.90 -8.88
N GLY A 96 5.51 -5.79 -9.48
CA GLY A 96 4.37 -6.66 -9.17
C GLY A 96 4.64 -8.15 -9.37
N PRO A 97 5.21 -8.58 -10.51
CA PRO A 97 5.60 -9.98 -10.74
C PRO A 97 6.61 -10.51 -9.73
N GLU A 98 7.63 -9.72 -9.36
CA GLU A 98 8.63 -10.10 -8.36
C GLU A 98 8.00 -10.31 -6.98
N LEU A 99 7.03 -9.46 -6.61
CA LEU A 99 6.27 -9.62 -5.36
C LEU A 99 5.45 -10.92 -5.37
N GLN A 100 4.75 -11.20 -6.47
CA GLN A 100 3.97 -12.43 -6.59
C GLN A 100 4.86 -13.67 -6.53
N GLN A 101 5.97 -13.66 -7.28
CA GLN A 101 6.93 -14.77 -7.28
C GLN A 101 7.50 -15.04 -5.89
N ALA A 102 7.93 -13.99 -5.16
CA ALA A 102 8.47 -14.15 -3.81
C ALA A 102 7.43 -14.72 -2.82
N LEU A 103 6.14 -14.41 -3.02
CA LEU A 103 5.05 -14.98 -2.22
C LEU A 103 4.77 -16.44 -2.57
N ASP A 104 4.79 -16.78 -3.86
CA ASP A 104 4.54 -18.13 -4.37
C ASP A 104 5.67 -19.09 -3.96
N GLU A 105 6.93 -18.65 -4.06
CA GLU A 105 8.13 -19.42 -3.68
C GLU A 105 8.37 -19.48 -2.17
N LYS A 106 7.56 -18.76 -1.38
CA LYS A 106 7.75 -18.54 0.05
C LYS A 106 9.12 -17.97 0.41
N ASP A 107 9.76 -17.23 -0.51
CA ASP A 107 11.09 -16.64 -0.35
C ASP A 107 11.00 -15.35 0.48
N ARG A 108 11.43 -15.44 1.73
CA ARG A 108 11.37 -14.32 2.69
C ARG A 108 12.36 -13.22 2.37
N ASP A 109 13.51 -13.55 1.80
CA ASP A 109 14.56 -12.58 1.52
C ASP A 109 14.22 -11.79 0.26
N ALA A 110 13.75 -12.48 -0.79
CA ALA A 110 13.21 -11.84 -1.98
C ALA A 110 11.99 -10.97 -1.62
N LEU A 111 11.08 -11.49 -0.78
CA LEU A 111 9.89 -10.75 -0.33
C LEU A 111 10.29 -9.51 0.48
N HIS A 112 11.33 -9.58 1.30
CA HIS A 112 11.83 -8.42 2.03
C HIS A 112 12.42 -7.37 1.08
N ALA A 113 13.23 -7.80 0.10
CA ALA A 113 13.85 -6.92 -0.88
C ALA A 113 12.81 -6.18 -1.73
N VAL A 114 11.85 -6.90 -2.33
CA VAL A 114 10.81 -6.28 -3.17
C VAL A 114 9.91 -5.34 -2.36
N ASN A 115 9.54 -5.70 -1.12
CA ASN A 115 8.77 -4.81 -0.26
C ASN A 115 9.53 -3.53 0.11
N HIS A 116 10.84 -3.64 0.33
CA HIS A 116 11.68 -2.47 0.58
C HIS A 116 11.70 -1.54 -0.65
N SER A 117 11.90 -2.09 -1.85
CA SER A 117 11.91 -1.36 -3.11
C SER A 117 10.56 -0.69 -3.40
N LEU A 118 9.45 -1.42 -3.26
CA LEU A 118 8.09 -0.88 -3.39
C LEU A 118 7.83 0.28 -2.42
N ARG A 119 8.24 0.14 -1.15
CA ARG A 119 8.08 1.21 -0.15
C ARG A 119 8.93 2.43 -0.49
N SER A 120 10.13 2.23 -1.05
CA SER A 120 10.98 3.34 -1.47
C SER A 120 10.37 4.07 -2.67
N ALA A 121 9.97 3.33 -3.71
CA ALA A 121 9.34 3.89 -4.89
C ALA A 121 8.05 4.66 -4.54
N TRP A 122 7.21 4.12 -3.66
CA TRP A 122 6.01 4.83 -3.22
C TRP A 122 6.32 6.12 -2.46
N ARG A 123 7.37 6.12 -1.62
CA ARG A 123 7.82 7.34 -0.94
C ARG A 123 8.29 8.40 -1.93
N ASP A 124 8.98 7.99 -2.98
CA ASP A 124 9.47 8.90 -4.02
C ASP A 124 8.33 9.41 -4.91
N PHE A 125 7.32 8.58 -5.16
CA PHE A 125 6.06 9.01 -5.78
C PHE A 125 5.41 10.13 -4.95
N LEU A 126 5.21 9.92 -3.64
CA LEU A 126 4.59 10.91 -2.75
C LEU A 126 5.40 12.22 -2.65
N LYS A 127 6.73 12.14 -2.62
CA LYS A 127 7.60 13.34 -2.64
C LYS A 127 7.45 14.09 -3.96
N THR A 128 7.47 13.37 -5.07
CA THR A 128 7.33 13.94 -6.42
C THR A 128 5.96 14.59 -6.56
N PHE A 129 4.91 13.94 -6.08
CA PHE A 129 3.55 14.45 -6.05
C PHE A 129 3.49 15.78 -5.29
N ARG A 130 4.07 15.82 -4.08
CA ARG A 130 4.14 17.04 -3.28
C ARG A 130 4.89 18.17 -3.99
N ARG A 131 5.96 17.87 -4.72
CA ARG A 131 6.71 18.86 -5.50
C ARG A 131 5.86 19.42 -6.64
N VAL A 132 5.16 18.55 -7.37
CA VAL A 132 4.29 18.95 -8.50
C VAL A 132 3.17 19.88 -8.03
N ILE A 133 2.51 19.56 -6.91
CA ILE A 133 1.46 20.43 -6.37
C ILE A 133 2.02 21.68 -5.67
N GLY A 134 3.17 21.56 -5.00
CA GLY A 134 3.76 22.66 -4.20
C GLY A 134 4.42 23.74 -5.04
N ALA A 135 4.87 23.41 -6.25
CA ALA A 135 5.42 24.39 -7.20
C ALA A 135 4.41 25.49 -7.57
N GLU A 136 3.11 25.15 -7.64
CA GLU A 136 2.04 26.11 -7.97
C GLU A 136 1.65 27.05 -6.81
N PHE A 137 1.96 26.72 -5.56
CA PHE A 137 1.59 27.55 -4.40
C PHE A 137 2.69 28.53 -3.99
N SER A 138 3.81 28.56 -4.74
CA SER A 138 4.95 29.45 -4.46
C SER A 138 5.07 30.60 -5.47
N GLU A 139 4.13 30.71 -6.42
CA GLU A 139 3.91 31.88 -7.29
C GLU A 139 2.73 32.72 -6.77
#